data_AF-A0A0C4EII5-F1
#
_entry.id   AF-A0A0C4EII5-F1
#
_cell.length_a   1.000
_cell.length_b   1.000
_cell.length_c   1.000
_cell.angle_alpha   90.00
_cell.angle_beta   90.00
_cell.angle_gamma   90.00
#
_symmetry.space_group_name_H-M   'P 1'
#
loop_
_entity.id
_entity.type
_entity.pdbx_description
1 polymer ?
#
loop_
_entity_poly.entity_id
_entity_poly.type
_entity_poly.pdbx_seq_one_letter_code
_entity_poly.pdbx_strand_id
1 'polypeptide(L)'
;MAYKSTPEFCKKLNYTINNEESYSHWIKTMKANLLDHTHAGLHVEMNNPVAVAKEAQIDVDIRTHVLTERAAQIAAGSASASATSVPGSNPKASDFNALDVVMNHIYAKHPPNVKYMSKWPVYIDPTDPCRYIPLTAHNTQLWAREIVR
;
A
#
# COMPACT_ATOMS: atom_id res chain seq x y z
N MET A 1 14.84 -55.58 -17.59
CA MET A 1 13.76 -54.57 -17.69
C MET A 1 14.37 -53.22 -17.37
N ALA A 2 14.30 -52.26 -18.29
CA ALA A 2 14.85 -50.92 -18.08
C ALA A 2 13.80 -50.07 -17.35
N TYR A 3 14.14 -49.55 -16.17
CA TYR A 3 13.30 -48.61 -15.44
C TYR A 3 13.14 -47.33 -16.26
N LYS A 4 11.90 -46.95 -16.59
CA LYS A 4 11.63 -45.64 -17.19
C LYS A 4 11.76 -44.58 -16.11
N SER A 5 12.94 -43.99 -16.00
CA SER A 5 13.14 -42.78 -15.20
C SER A 5 12.35 -41.62 -15.82
N THR A 6 11.77 -40.75 -14.99
CA THR A 6 11.20 -39.46 -15.41
C THR A 6 12.25 -38.36 -15.20
N PRO A 7 13.19 -38.15 -16.14
CA PRO A 7 14.29 -37.20 -15.96
C PRO A 7 13.80 -35.76 -15.74
N GLU A 8 12.66 -35.40 -16.32
CA GLU A 8 12.02 -34.07 -16.22
C GLU A 8 11.67 -33.66 -14.78
N PHE A 9 11.31 -34.61 -13.92
CA PHE A 9 10.90 -34.34 -12.54
C PHE A 9 11.97 -34.70 -11.51
N CYS A 10 13.23 -34.75 -11.94
CA CYS A 10 14.35 -34.96 -11.02
C CYS A 10 14.41 -33.82 -9.99
N LYS A 11 14.62 -34.16 -8.71
CA LYS A 11 14.78 -33.18 -7.61
C LYS A 11 15.82 -32.09 -7.92
N LYS A 12 16.87 -32.43 -8.68
CA LYS A 12 17.91 -31.48 -9.12
C LYS A 12 17.40 -30.35 -10.02
N LEU A 13 16.30 -30.59 -10.74
CA LEU A 13 15.71 -29.61 -11.66
C LEU A 13 14.77 -28.64 -10.95
N ASN A 14 14.44 -28.87 -9.67
CA ASN A 14 13.52 -28.02 -8.88
C ASN A 14 12.25 -27.63 -9.65
N TYR A 15 11.64 -28.61 -10.34
CA TYR A 15 10.42 -28.38 -11.11
C TYR A 15 9.32 -27.84 -10.19
N THR A 16 8.81 -26.65 -10.50
CA THR A 16 7.80 -25.97 -9.69
C THR A 16 6.41 -26.22 -10.28
N ILE A 17 5.49 -26.72 -9.47
CA ILE A 17 4.08 -26.92 -9.84
C ILE A 17 3.27 -25.80 -9.19
N ASN A 18 3.00 -24.73 -9.95
CA ASN A 18 2.28 -23.55 -9.44
C ASN A 18 0.94 -23.28 -10.15
N ASN A 19 0.54 -24.14 -11.09
CA ASN A 19 -0.69 -24.00 -11.86
C ASN A 19 -1.27 -25.38 -12.25
N GLU A 20 -2.53 -25.36 -12.72
CA GLU A 20 -3.28 -26.57 -13.08
C GLU A 20 -2.66 -27.34 -14.24
N GLU A 21 -2.09 -26.65 -15.24
CA GLU A 21 -1.47 -27.28 -16.41
C GLU A 21 -0.22 -28.06 -16.01
N SER A 22 0.65 -27.47 -15.18
CA SER A 22 1.86 -28.11 -14.64
C SER A 22 1.51 -29.31 -13.76
N TYR A 23 0.44 -29.23 -12.96
CA TYR A 23 -0.03 -30.36 -12.16
C TYR A 23 -0.58 -31.48 -13.06
N SER A 24 -1.38 -31.12 -14.05
CA SER A 24 -1.96 -32.05 -15.02
C SER A 24 -0.88 -32.74 -15.86
N HIS A 25 0.18 -32.03 -16.22
CA HIS A 25 1.34 -32.58 -16.92
C HIS A 25 2.13 -33.55 -16.03
N TRP A 26 2.37 -33.18 -14.77
CA TRP A 26 3.03 -34.05 -13.79
C TRP A 26 2.26 -35.34 -13.56
N ILE A 27 0.94 -35.27 -13.29
CA ILE A 27 0.14 -36.47 -12.99
C ILE A 27 0.00 -37.40 -14.20
N LYS A 28 -0.11 -36.84 -15.42
CA LYS A 28 -0.13 -37.63 -16.66
C LYS A 28 1.20 -38.36 -16.87
N THR A 29 2.31 -37.65 -16.67
CA THR A 29 3.64 -38.23 -16.82
C THR A 29 3.90 -39.30 -15.76
N MET A 30 3.47 -39.09 -14.52
CA MET A 30 3.57 -40.10 -13.48
C MET A 30 2.74 -41.34 -13.83
N LYS A 31 1.48 -41.19 -14.24
CA LYS A 31 0.64 -42.34 -14.67
C LYS A 31 1.25 -43.13 -15.83
N ALA A 32 1.89 -42.45 -16.79
CA ALA A 32 2.53 -43.11 -17.93
C ALA A 32 3.82 -43.86 -17.56
N ASN A 33 4.48 -43.49 -16.45
CA ASN A 33 5.75 -44.07 -16.01
C ASN A 33 5.63 -44.98 -14.77
N LEU A 34 4.47 -45.01 -14.11
CA LEU A 34 4.15 -45.83 -12.93
C LEU A 34 3.90 -47.32 -13.28
N LEU A 35 4.76 -47.90 -14.11
CA LEU A 35 4.88 -49.36 -14.30
C LEU A 35 5.78 -49.96 -13.20
N ASP A 36 5.32 -49.82 -11.97
CA ASP A 36 5.61 -50.70 -10.82
C ASP A 36 6.36 -50.11 -9.61
N HIS A 37 7.39 -49.27 -9.66
CA HIS A 37 8.19 -48.99 -8.43
C HIS A 37 8.65 -47.54 -8.17
N THR A 38 8.03 -46.54 -8.82
CA THR A 38 8.48 -45.14 -8.67
C THR A 38 7.77 -44.42 -7.52
N HIS A 39 8.50 -44.17 -6.43
CA HIS A 39 8.05 -43.30 -5.35
C HIS A 39 8.17 -41.82 -5.76
N ALA A 40 7.05 -41.20 -6.13
CA ALA A 40 6.96 -39.76 -6.38
C ALA A 40 6.16 -39.09 -5.26
N GLY A 41 6.63 -37.91 -4.81
CA GLY A 41 5.96 -37.11 -3.78
C GLY A 41 5.99 -35.64 -4.17
N LEU A 42 4.92 -34.92 -3.82
CA LEU A 42 4.83 -33.47 -3.97
C LEU A 42 5.13 -32.82 -2.61
N HIS A 43 6.03 -31.84 -2.61
CA HIS A 43 6.20 -30.96 -1.47
C HIS A 43 5.34 -29.72 -1.67
N VAL A 44 4.46 -29.43 -0.72
CA VAL A 44 3.64 -28.22 -0.72
C VAL A 44 4.28 -27.24 0.24
N GLU A 45 4.82 -26.16 -0.30
CA GLU A 45 5.26 -25.02 0.47
C GLU A 45 4.12 -24.00 0.52
N MET A 46 3.74 -23.58 1.73
CA MET A 46 2.69 -22.58 1.94
C MET A 46 3.26 -21.47 2.80
N ASN A 47 3.16 -20.23 2.30
CA ASN A 47 3.56 -19.06 3.06
C ASN A 47 2.77 -19.02 4.37
N ASN A 48 3.45 -18.79 5.50
CA ASN A 48 2.78 -18.70 6.78
C ASN A 48 1.88 -17.44 6.80
N PRO A 49 0.55 -17.58 6.78
CA PRO A 49 -0.35 -16.43 6.67
C PRO A 49 -0.23 -15.49 7.88
N VAL A 50 0.15 -16.02 9.05
CA VAL A 50 0.38 -15.23 10.27
C VAL A 50 1.64 -14.38 10.14
N ALA A 51 2.69 -14.90 9.51
CA ALA A 51 3.92 -14.15 9.28
C ALA A 51 3.67 -12.99 8.29
N VAL A 52 2.97 -13.28 7.19
CA VAL A 52 2.59 -12.27 6.20
C VAL A 52 1.72 -11.17 6.82
N ALA A 53 0.76 -11.53 7.67
CA ALA A 53 -0.08 -10.56 8.37
C ALA A 53 0.73 -9.71 9.37
N LYS A 54 1.69 -10.29 10.10
CA LYS A 54 2.56 -9.55 11.01
C LYS A 54 3.45 -8.56 10.27
N GLU A 55 4.03 -8.96 9.15
CA GLU A 55 4.86 -8.09 8.33
C GLU A 55 4.06 -6.91 7.77
N ALA A 56 2.84 -7.18 7.27
CA ALA A 56 1.92 -6.13 6.84
C ALA A 56 1.56 -5.16 7.99
N GLN A 57 1.37 -5.67 9.21
CA GLN A 57 1.09 -4.84 10.38
C GLN A 57 2.30 -3.96 10.75
N ILE A 58 3.52 -4.52 10.75
CA ILE A 58 4.75 -3.77 11.02
C ILE A 58 4.91 -2.64 10.02
N ASP A 59 4.66 -2.90 8.74
CA ASP A 59 4.70 -1.89 7.68
C ASP A 59 3.70 -0.75 7.92
N VAL A 60 2.48 -1.08 8.35
CA VAL A 60 1.44 -0.09 8.70
C VAL A 60 1.88 0.73 9.92
N ASP A 61 2.44 0.08 10.94
CA ASP A 61 2.85 0.75 12.18
C ASP A 61 4.02 1.71 11.92
N ILE A 62 5.02 1.31 11.12
CA ILE A 62 6.14 2.18 10.71
C ILE A 62 5.62 3.41 9.96
N ARG A 63 4.72 3.21 8.99
CA ARG A 63 4.14 4.34 8.22
C ARG A 63 3.35 5.28 9.13
N THR A 64 2.55 4.72 10.03
CA THR A 64 1.77 5.49 11.00
C THR A 64 2.68 6.32 11.91
N HIS A 65 3.78 5.74 12.38
CA HIS A 65 4.77 6.43 13.20
C HIS A 65 5.41 7.61 12.46
N VAL A 66 5.92 7.39 11.24
CA VAL A 66 6.53 8.44 10.41
C VAL A 66 5.54 9.58 10.14
N LEU A 67 4.27 9.26 9.87
CA LEU A 67 3.23 10.28 9.68
C LEU A 67 2.96 11.07 10.96
N THR A 68 2.90 10.39 12.10
CA THR A 68 2.67 11.04 13.39
C THR A 68 3.80 12.02 13.72
N GLU A 69 5.05 11.61 13.49
CA GLU A 69 6.21 12.50 13.68
C GLU A 69 6.17 13.70 12.73
N ARG A 70 5.85 13.48 11.46
CA ARG A 70 5.74 14.56 10.46
C ARG A 70 4.62 15.54 10.82
N ALA A 71 3.47 15.03 11.27
CA ALA A 71 2.34 15.85 11.71
C ALA A 71 2.72 16.68 12.95
N ALA A 72 3.43 16.10 13.92
CA ALA A 72 3.92 16.81 15.10
C ALA A 72 4.90 17.94 14.72
N GLN A 73 5.82 17.70 13.78
CA GLN A 73 6.74 18.72 13.27
C GLN A 73 6.00 19.88 12.59
N ILE A 74 5.00 19.58 11.75
CA ILE A 74 4.18 20.60 11.08
C ILE A 74 3.39 21.44 12.11
N ALA A 75 2.80 20.78 13.13
CA ALA A 75 2.09 21.46 14.19
C ALA A 75 3.02 22.38 15.02
N ALA A 76 4.22 21.89 15.37
CA ALA A 76 5.22 22.69 16.07
C ALA A 76 5.70 23.88 15.23
N GLY A 77 5.89 23.71 13.92
CA GLY A 77 6.22 24.80 13.00
C GLY A 77 5.10 25.83 12.85
N SER A 78 3.84 25.39 12.89
CA SER A 78 2.66 26.26 12.79
C SER A 78 2.39 27.05 14.08
N ALA A 79 2.74 26.49 15.24
CA ALA A 79 2.67 27.20 16.52
C ALA A 79 3.59 28.44 16.57
N SER A 80 4.68 28.45 15.80
CA SER A 80 5.57 29.62 15.67
C SER A 80 4.95 30.76 14.84
N ALA A 81 4.00 30.47 13.95
CA ALA A 81 3.39 31.46 13.05
C ALA A 81 2.09 32.09 13.59
N SER A 82 1.56 31.61 14.73
CA SER A 82 0.29 32.11 15.29
C SER A 82 0.35 32.21 16.80
N ALA A 83 1.19 33.13 17.29
CA ALA A 83 1.07 33.65 18.65
C ALA A 83 -0.16 34.58 18.73
N THR A 84 -1.35 34.00 18.84
CA THR A 84 -2.49 34.65 19.49
C THR A 84 -3.10 33.63 20.42
N SER A 85 -2.80 33.84 21.70
CA SER A 85 -3.11 32.99 22.84
C SER A 85 -4.62 32.85 23.05
N VAL A 86 -5.12 31.61 22.97
CA VAL A 86 -6.34 31.20 23.67
C VAL A 86 -5.98 30.01 24.55
N PRO A 87 -6.02 30.14 25.89
CA PRO A 87 -5.65 29.05 26.80
C PRO A 87 -6.81 28.07 26.95
N GLY A 88 -6.59 26.79 26.63
CA GLY A 88 -7.48 25.75 27.15
C GLY A 88 -7.67 24.46 26.34
N SER A 89 -7.18 24.33 25.11
CA SER A 89 -7.39 23.09 24.33
C SER A 89 -6.08 22.51 23.85
N ASN A 90 -5.39 21.78 24.72
CA ASN A 90 -4.36 20.85 24.27
C ASN A 90 -5.08 19.70 23.53
N PRO A 91 -4.93 19.54 22.20
CA PRO A 91 -5.57 18.44 21.50
C PRO A 91 -4.93 17.14 22.00
N LYS A 92 -5.73 16.21 22.51
CA LYS A 92 -5.24 14.86 22.83
C LYS A 92 -4.68 14.25 21.56
N ALA A 93 -3.48 13.67 21.66
CA ALA A 93 -2.78 12.97 20.57
C ALA A 93 -3.60 11.84 19.91
N SER A 94 -4.72 11.41 20.53
CA SER A 94 -5.56 10.29 20.10
C SER A 94 -6.53 10.62 18.95
N ASP A 95 -6.74 11.91 18.64
CA ASP A 95 -7.64 12.33 17.54
C ASP A 95 -6.86 12.81 16.30
N PHE A 96 -5.54 12.60 16.25
CA PHE A 96 -4.70 12.98 15.10
C PHE A 96 -4.90 12.00 13.95
N ASN A 97 -5.93 12.24 13.14
CA ASN A 97 -6.01 11.65 11.82
C ASN A 97 -4.96 12.34 10.92
N ALA A 98 -3.85 11.65 10.67
CA ALA A 98 -2.77 12.19 9.84
C ALA A 98 -3.24 12.59 8.43
N LEU A 99 -4.33 11.97 7.96
CA LEU A 99 -5.02 12.34 6.73
C LEU A 99 -5.63 13.74 6.82
N ASP A 100 -6.26 14.10 7.93
CA ASP A 100 -6.85 15.43 8.15
C ASP A 100 -5.77 16.51 8.24
N VAL A 101 -4.60 16.20 8.81
CA VAL A 101 -3.45 17.12 8.83
C VAL A 101 -2.95 17.42 7.42
N VAL A 102 -2.81 16.38 6.58
CA VAL A 102 -2.40 16.55 5.17
C VAL A 102 -3.45 17.31 4.37
N MET A 103 -4.73 17.01 4.56
CA MET A 103 -5.82 17.75 3.92
C MET A 103 -5.81 19.23 4.31
N ASN A 104 -5.62 19.55 5.59
CA ASN A 104 -5.49 20.93 6.06
C ASN A 104 -4.28 21.65 5.44
N HIS A 105 -3.16 20.95 5.25
CA HIS A 105 -2.00 21.52 4.55
C HIS A 105 -2.28 21.82 3.07
N ILE A 106 -2.99 20.92 2.37
CA ILE A 106 -3.40 21.15 0.97
C ILE A 106 -4.31 22.39 0.88
N TYR A 107 -5.28 22.53 1.80
CA TYR A 107 -6.14 23.71 1.83
C TYR A 107 -5.38 25.00 2.12
N ALA A 108 -4.44 24.98 3.06
CA ALA A 108 -3.63 26.17 3.38
C ALA A 108 -2.78 26.64 2.19
N LYS A 109 -2.27 25.70 1.39
CA LYS A 109 -1.45 26.00 0.21
C LYS A 109 -2.27 26.53 -0.97
N HIS A 110 -3.56 26.23 -1.02
CA HIS A 110 -4.45 26.55 -2.14
C HIS A 110 -5.70 27.30 -1.65
N PRO A 111 -5.60 28.59 -1.32
CA PRO A 111 -6.74 29.36 -0.82
C PRO A 111 -7.85 29.50 -1.88
N PRO A 112 -9.10 29.84 -1.45
CA PRO A 112 -10.17 30.18 -2.37
C PRO A 112 -9.76 31.26 -3.36
N ASN A 113 -10.06 31.04 -4.63
CA ASN A 113 -9.66 31.96 -5.69
C ASN A 113 -10.91 32.57 -6.36
N VAL A 114 -11.16 33.85 -6.08
CA VAL A 114 -12.28 34.63 -6.62
C VAL A 114 -12.38 34.65 -8.14
N LYS A 115 -11.28 34.41 -8.86
CA LYS A 115 -11.26 34.35 -10.34
C LYS A 115 -11.90 33.07 -10.89
N TYR A 116 -11.87 31.97 -10.13
CA TYR A 116 -12.36 30.65 -10.59
C TYR A 116 -13.54 30.18 -9.76
N MET A 117 -13.40 30.15 -8.42
CA MET A 117 -14.48 29.83 -7.48
C MET A 117 -14.27 30.62 -6.18
N SER A 118 -15.11 31.61 -5.91
CA SER A 118 -14.92 32.51 -4.76
C SER A 118 -15.06 31.83 -3.40
N LYS A 119 -15.82 30.75 -3.31
CA LYS A 119 -16.12 30.04 -2.06
C LYS A 119 -15.25 28.81 -1.81
N TRP A 120 -14.54 28.31 -2.83
CA TRP A 120 -13.88 27.02 -2.76
C TRP A 120 -12.39 27.13 -3.09
N PRO A 121 -11.52 26.46 -2.31
CA PRO A 121 -10.12 26.31 -2.67
C PRO A 121 -9.99 25.57 -4.01
N VAL A 122 -9.04 26.01 -4.83
CA VAL A 122 -8.83 25.50 -6.19
C VAL A 122 -7.34 25.30 -6.44
N TYR A 123 -7.02 24.15 -7.03
CA TYR A 123 -5.70 23.90 -7.60
C TYR A 123 -5.69 24.37 -9.05
N ILE A 124 -4.74 25.23 -9.41
CA ILE A 124 -4.57 25.71 -10.78
C ILE A 124 -3.44 24.91 -11.42
N ASP A 125 -3.66 24.42 -12.64
CA ASP A 125 -2.64 23.71 -13.40
C ASP A 125 -1.45 24.65 -13.65
N PRO A 126 -0.21 24.28 -13.26
CA PRO A 126 0.96 25.13 -13.46
C PRO A 126 1.31 25.33 -14.94
N THR A 127 0.79 24.49 -15.83
CA THR A 127 1.05 24.51 -17.27
C THR A 127 0.00 25.31 -18.04
N ASP A 128 -1.22 25.42 -17.50
CA ASP A 128 -2.33 26.15 -18.11
C ASP A 128 -3.20 26.84 -17.05
N PRO A 129 -3.09 28.17 -16.90
CA PRO A 129 -3.88 28.93 -15.93
C PRO A 129 -5.40 28.91 -16.16
N CYS A 130 -5.88 28.43 -17.30
CA CYS A 130 -7.31 28.27 -17.57
C CYS A 130 -7.86 26.92 -17.06
N ARG A 131 -6.99 25.99 -16.67
CA ARG A 131 -7.36 24.68 -16.14
C ARG A 131 -7.21 24.67 -14.62
N TYR A 132 -8.27 24.23 -13.94
CA TYR A 132 -8.28 24.14 -12.49
C TYR A 132 -9.07 22.93 -12.01
N ILE A 133 -8.76 22.49 -10.79
CA ILE A 133 -9.45 21.42 -10.09
C ILE A 133 -10.00 21.97 -8.77
N PRO A 134 -11.32 21.92 -8.54
CA PRO A 134 -11.90 22.24 -7.25
C PRO A 134 -11.41 21.27 -6.16
N LEU A 135 -10.89 21.82 -5.07
CA LEU A 135 -10.45 21.06 -3.91
C LEU A 135 -11.64 20.78 -2.99
N THR A 136 -12.56 19.94 -3.46
CA THR A 136 -13.66 19.42 -2.63
C THR A 136 -13.12 18.47 -1.57
N ALA A 137 -13.88 18.21 -0.50
CA ALA A 137 -13.47 17.27 0.54
C ALA A 137 -13.05 15.90 -0.03
N HIS A 138 -13.80 15.38 -1.01
CA HIS A 138 -13.50 14.11 -1.66
C HIS A 138 -12.20 14.15 -2.48
N ASN A 139 -12.00 15.18 -3.31
CA ASN A 139 -10.79 15.31 -4.12
C ASN A 139 -9.54 15.52 -3.26
N THR A 140 -9.64 16.36 -2.23
CA THR A 140 -8.54 16.59 -1.29
C THR A 140 -8.23 15.32 -0.49
N GLN A 141 -9.24 14.49 -0.18
CA GLN A 141 -9.02 13.22 0.51
C GLN A 141 -8.29 12.22 -0.38
N LEU A 142 -8.68 12.11 -1.66
CA LEU A 142 -7.97 11.27 -2.62
C LEU A 142 -6.51 11.72 -2.79
N TRP A 143 -6.30 13.03 -2.92
CA TRP A 143 -4.94 13.57 -3.02
C TRP A 143 -4.12 13.34 -1.74
N ALA A 144 -4.70 13.58 -0.57
CA ALA A 144 -4.05 13.30 0.71
C ALA A 144 -3.69 11.81 0.83
N ARG A 145 -4.56 10.90 0.39
CA ARG A 145 -4.26 9.45 0.35
C ARG A 145 -3.08 9.13 -0.55
N GLU A 146 -2.97 9.74 -1.74
CA GLU A 146 -1.83 9.53 -2.63
C GLU A 146 -0.52 10.12 -2.08
N ILE A 147 -0.57 11.17 -1.26
CA ILE A 147 0.62 11.71 -0.55
C ILE A 147 1.06 10.77 0.59
N VAL A 148 0.10 10.04 1.17
CA VAL A 148 0.31 9.11 2.28
C VAL A 148 0.67 7.69 1.82
N ARG A 149 0.34 7.33 0.57
CA ARG A 149 0.63 6.03 -0.04
C ARG A 149 2.13 5.77 -0.17
#